data_AF-A0A0K2REW3-F1
#
_entry.id   AF-A0A0K2REW3-F1
#
_cell.length_a   1.000
_cell.length_b   1.000
_cell.length_c   1.000
_cell.angle_alpha   90.00
_cell.angle_beta   90.00
_cell.angle_gamma   90.00
#
_symmetry.space_group_name_H-M   'P 1'
#
loop_
_entity.id
_entity.type
_entity.pdbx_description
1 polymer ?
#
loop_
_entity_poly.entity_id
_entity_poly.type
_entity_poly.pdbx_seq_one_letter_code
_entity_poly.pdbx_strand_id
1 'polypeptide(L)'
;MDFHSTVLTIHGSNLIWRGQWGGPEMFCAGSSSFSNRMSYFGGSAHLYRALVLARQGSLELACEQFRQAKARLDEADPDGLLPPALGGLAAAAWLLGDVNQVRRALAAYDSRASGGNYLASQLAESYSSAARSVLIGAEHSHRKLLQLAGSAAKKGHRALEMLNLGLAARTGTRGDRQLGPECPSWCGVSSPACRRDRKQDRKWELGK
;
A
#
# COMPACT_ATOMS: atom_id res chain seq x y z
N MET A 1 -5.10 -32.28 6.97
CA MET A 1 -5.76 -30.96 6.95
C MET A 1 -6.04 -30.58 8.38
N ASP A 2 -5.45 -29.48 8.88
CA ASP A 2 -5.83 -28.93 10.19
C ASP A 2 -7.04 -28.03 9.97
N PHE A 3 -8.17 -28.41 10.58
CA PHE A 3 -9.44 -27.71 10.45
C PHE A 3 -9.33 -26.28 11.01
N HIS A 4 -8.50 -26.08 12.03
CA HIS A 4 -8.40 -24.82 12.75
C HIS A 4 -7.71 -23.73 11.92
N SER A 5 -6.62 -24.06 11.22
CA SER A 5 -5.89 -23.13 10.35
C SER A 5 -6.70 -22.74 9.11
N THR A 6 -7.48 -23.67 8.55
CA THR A 6 -8.37 -23.40 7.42
C THR A 6 -9.49 -22.42 7.80
N VAL A 7 -10.10 -22.62 8.98
CA VAL A 7 -11.14 -21.73 9.50
C VAL A 7 -10.59 -20.33 9.77
N LEU A 8 -9.39 -20.21 10.36
CA LEU A 8 -8.74 -18.92 10.60
C LEU A 8 -8.37 -18.20 9.31
N THR A 9 -7.89 -18.90 8.28
CA THR A 9 -7.61 -18.34 6.95
C THR A 9 -8.88 -17.87 6.27
N ILE A 10 -9.96 -18.66 6.29
CA ILE A 10 -11.27 -18.26 5.72
C ILE A 10 -11.87 -17.08 6.49
N HIS A 11 -11.76 -17.08 7.81
CA HIS A 11 -12.26 -15.99 8.65
C HIS A 11 -11.47 -14.70 8.43
N GLY A 12 -10.13 -14.77 8.44
CA GLY A 12 -9.25 -13.65 8.09
C GLY A 12 -9.49 -13.13 6.68
N SER A 13 -9.68 -14.04 5.70
CA SER A 13 -10.10 -13.69 4.34
C SER A 13 -11.39 -12.89 4.36
N ASN A 14 -12.43 -13.37 5.04
CA ASN A 14 -13.74 -12.73 5.06
C ASN A 14 -13.70 -11.36 5.75
N LEU A 15 -12.96 -11.22 6.85
CA LEU A 15 -12.77 -9.93 7.53
C LEU A 15 -12.04 -8.91 6.64
N ILE A 16 -11.04 -9.39 5.91
CA ILE A 16 -10.33 -8.64 4.88
C ILE A 16 -11.32 -8.24 3.77
N TRP A 17 -11.98 -9.17 3.11
CA TRP A 17 -12.90 -8.86 2.02
C TRP A 17 -14.07 -7.96 2.41
N ARG A 18 -14.50 -7.98 3.68
CA ARG A 18 -15.66 -7.22 4.17
C ARG A 18 -15.37 -5.82 4.70
N GLY A 19 -14.13 -5.36 4.78
CA GLY A 19 -13.93 -4.04 5.35
C GLY A 19 -13.70 -4.04 6.88
N GLN A 20 -13.69 -5.20 7.53
CA GLN A 20 -13.77 -5.34 8.99
C GLN A 20 -12.40 -5.70 9.60
N TRP A 21 -11.41 -4.84 9.37
CA TRP A 21 -9.98 -5.14 9.56
C TRP A 21 -9.35 -4.63 10.86
N GLY A 22 -10.15 -4.15 11.82
CA GLY A 22 -9.67 -3.44 13.01
C GLY A 22 -10.18 -4.00 14.33
N GLY A 23 -10.96 -5.09 14.29
CA GLY A 23 -11.48 -5.73 15.49
C GLY A 23 -10.41 -6.56 16.22
N PRO A 24 -10.59 -6.83 17.52
CA PRO A 24 -9.75 -7.76 18.29
C PRO A 24 -9.72 -9.18 17.67
N GLU A 25 -10.67 -9.50 16.80
CA GLU A 25 -10.75 -10.75 16.04
C GLU A 25 -9.61 -10.92 15.01
N MET A 26 -8.93 -9.83 14.62
CA MET A 26 -7.78 -9.84 13.71
C MET A 26 -6.43 -10.09 14.41
N PHE A 27 -6.44 -10.33 15.73
CA PHE A 27 -5.24 -10.60 16.51
C PHE A 27 -4.75 -12.03 16.26
N CYS A 28 -4.11 -12.26 15.11
CA CYS A 28 -3.27 -13.43 14.86
C CYS A 28 -1.95 -13.32 15.65
N ALA A 29 -2.01 -13.02 16.94
CA ALA A 29 -0.86 -13.15 17.82
C ALA A 29 -0.87 -14.57 18.39
N GLY A 30 0.14 -15.35 18.00
CA GLY A 30 0.39 -16.64 18.62
C GLY A 30 0.56 -17.76 17.61
N SER A 31 1.78 -17.91 17.10
CA SER A 31 2.58 -19.12 17.33
C SER A 31 3.73 -19.13 16.34
N SER A 32 4.94 -18.95 16.86
CA SER A 32 6.20 -19.20 16.15
C SER A 32 6.46 -20.70 15.90
N SER A 33 5.45 -21.56 16.08
CA SER A 33 5.56 -23.01 15.91
C SER A 33 4.74 -23.55 14.74
N PHE A 34 4.64 -22.80 13.63
CA PHE A 34 4.20 -23.39 12.37
C PHE A 34 5.28 -24.33 11.84
N SER A 35 5.10 -25.61 12.15
CA SER A 35 5.84 -26.74 11.60
C SER A 35 5.98 -26.60 10.08
N ASN A 36 7.20 -26.82 9.59
CA ASN A 36 7.65 -26.76 8.19
C ASN A 36 6.87 -27.70 7.21
N ARG A 37 5.80 -28.35 7.67
CA ARG A 37 4.94 -29.27 6.91
C ARG A 37 3.67 -28.64 6.33
N MET A 38 3.43 -27.34 6.53
CA MET A 38 2.22 -26.63 6.05
C MET A 38 2.53 -25.48 5.07
N SER A 39 3.37 -25.74 4.05
CA SER A 39 3.73 -24.74 3.03
C SER A 39 2.53 -24.10 2.33
N TYR A 40 1.41 -24.84 2.16
CA TYR A 40 0.18 -24.36 1.50
C TYR A 40 -0.49 -23.17 2.22
N PHE A 41 -0.41 -23.11 3.56
CA PHE A 41 -1.08 -22.06 4.35
C PHE A 41 -0.13 -20.93 4.76
N GLY A 42 1.18 -21.11 4.60
CA GLY A 42 2.16 -20.07 4.93
C GLY A 42 1.94 -18.80 4.12
N GLY A 43 1.68 -18.92 2.82
CA GLY A 43 1.47 -17.78 1.93
C GLY A 43 0.30 -16.88 2.31
N SER A 44 -0.88 -17.47 2.53
CA SER A 44 -2.09 -16.74 2.90
C SER A 44 -1.99 -16.13 4.31
N ALA A 45 -1.42 -16.86 5.28
CA ALA A 45 -1.20 -16.33 6.63
C ALA A 45 -0.28 -15.10 6.63
N HIS A 46 0.84 -15.16 5.90
CA HIS A 46 1.75 -14.03 5.75
C HIS A 46 1.08 -12.85 5.04
N LEU A 47 0.26 -13.10 4.01
CA LEU A 47 -0.49 -12.06 3.30
C LEU A 47 -1.45 -11.32 4.25
N TYR A 48 -2.25 -12.03 5.03
CA TYR A 48 -3.22 -11.41 5.93
C TYR A 48 -2.53 -10.63 7.05
N ARG A 49 -1.45 -11.18 7.61
CA ARG A 49 -0.63 -10.45 8.58
C ARG A 49 -0.03 -9.18 7.99
N ALA A 50 0.46 -9.23 6.75
CA ALA A 50 0.99 -8.05 6.07
C ALA A 50 -0.05 -6.95 5.89
N LEU A 51 -1.28 -7.31 5.50
CA LEU A 51 -2.40 -6.37 5.33
C LEU A 51 -2.79 -5.70 6.66
N VAL A 52 -2.83 -6.46 7.77
CA VAL A 52 -3.05 -5.92 9.12
C VAL A 52 -1.95 -4.92 9.49
N LEU A 53 -0.68 -5.31 9.36
CA LEU A 53 0.46 -4.47 9.70
C LEU A 53 0.51 -3.19 8.86
N ALA A 54 0.19 -3.28 7.56
CA ALA A 54 0.15 -2.12 6.68
C ALA A 54 -0.91 -1.10 7.12
N ARG A 55 -2.08 -1.56 7.59
CA ARG A 55 -3.12 -0.68 8.14
C ARG A 55 -2.73 -0.05 9.47
N GLN A 56 -2.00 -0.77 10.30
CA GLN A 56 -1.47 -0.26 11.57
C GLN A 56 -0.33 0.76 11.37
N GLY A 57 0.16 0.93 10.14
CA GLY A 57 1.27 1.82 9.83
C GLY A 57 2.65 1.19 10.04
N SER A 58 2.71 -0.08 10.45
CA SER A 58 3.94 -0.87 10.62
C SER A 58 4.46 -1.36 9.26
N LEU A 59 4.77 -0.42 8.36
CA LEU A 59 5.01 -0.68 6.94
C LEU A 59 6.26 -1.51 6.66
N GLU A 60 7.32 -1.39 7.48
CA GLU A 60 8.54 -2.19 7.34
C GLU A 60 8.26 -3.68 7.62
N LEU A 61 7.54 -3.95 8.71
CA LEU A 61 7.08 -5.29 9.06
C LEU A 61 6.08 -5.82 8.04
N ALA A 62 5.21 -4.96 7.51
CA ALA A 62 4.29 -5.33 6.44
C ALA A 62 5.04 -5.76 5.17
N CYS A 63 6.07 -5.00 4.75
CA CYS A 63 6.92 -5.36 3.62
C CYS A 63 7.62 -6.71 3.81
N GLU A 64 8.10 -7.00 5.03
CA GLU A 64 8.67 -8.31 5.36
C GLU A 64 7.64 -9.42 5.20
N GLN A 65 6.44 -9.26 5.77
CA GLN A 65 5.38 -10.25 5.66
C GLN A 65 4.88 -10.43 4.21
N PHE A 66 4.81 -9.37 3.41
CA PHE A 66 4.51 -9.49 1.98
C PHE A 66 5.61 -10.26 1.22
N ARG A 67 6.90 -10.07 1.56
CA ARG A 67 8.00 -10.84 0.95
C ARG A 67 7.94 -12.32 1.32
N GLN A 68 7.61 -12.63 2.58
CA GLN A 68 7.38 -14.00 3.04
C GLN A 68 6.16 -14.64 2.34
N ALA A 69 5.07 -13.89 2.20
CA ALA A 69 3.89 -14.33 1.45
C ALA A 69 4.25 -14.64 0.00
N LYS A 70 4.95 -13.72 -0.69
CA LYS A 70 5.42 -13.92 -2.06
C LYS A 70 6.25 -15.19 -2.19
N ALA A 71 7.25 -15.40 -1.33
CA ALA A 71 8.13 -16.56 -1.42
C ALA A 71 7.34 -17.89 -1.33
N ARG A 72 6.34 -17.95 -0.42
CA ARG A 72 5.49 -19.15 -0.27
C ARG A 72 4.48 -19.33 -1.40
N LEU A 73 3.92 -18.23 -1.89
CA LEU A 73 2.95 -18.27 -3.00
C LEU A 73 3.64 -18.57 -4.34
N ASP A 74 4.90 -18.19 -4.53
CA ASP A 74 5.70 -18.64 -5.68
C ASP A 74 5.92 -20.16 -5.68
N GLU A 75 5.98 -20.80 -4.50
CA GLU A 75 6.07 -22.26 -4.36
C GLU A 75 4.72 -22.94 -4.63
N ALA A 76 3.62 -22.37 -4.10
CA ALA A 76 2.26 -22.86 -4.29
C ALA A 76 1.22 -21.74 -4.11
N ASP A 77 0.49 -21.41 -5.18
CA ASP A 77 -0.61 -20.42 -5.16
C ASP A 77 -1.94 -21.01 -5.68
N PRO A 78 -2.60 -21.86 -4.89
CA PRO A 78 -3.84 -22.53 -5.27
C PRO A 78 -5.04 -21.58 -5.34
N ASP A 79 -5.01 -20.51 -4.53
CA ASP A 79 -6.11 -19.56 -4.36
C ASP A 79 -5.93 -18.28 -5.20
N GLY A 80 -4.79 -18.17 -5.91
CA GLY A 80 -4.45 -17.01 -6.71
C GLY A 80 -4.23 -15.74 -5.88
N LEU A 81 -3.57 -15.87 -4.74
CA LEU A 81 -3.26 -14.79 -3.79
C LEU A 81 -1.91 -14.11 -4.05
N LEU A 82 -1.13 -14.59 -5.01
CA LEU A 82 0.13 -13.97 -5.39
C LEU A 82 -0.03 -12.53 -5.93
N PRO A 83 -1.02 -12.22 -6.80
CA PRO A 83 -1.25 -10.84 -7.24
C PRO A 83 -1.48 -9.84 -6.09
N PRO A 84 -2.39 -10.08 -5.10
CA PRO A 84 -2.56 -9.14 -4.00
C PRO A 84 -1.35 -9.05 -3.07
N ALA A 85 -0.54 -10.11 -2.93
CA ALA A 85 0.72 -10.03 -2.19
C ALA A 85 1.73 -9.09 -2.88
N LEU A 86 1.86 -9.17 -4.20
CA LEU A 86 2.75 -8.32 -4.99
C LEU A 86 2.26 -6.87 -5.06
N GLY A 87 0.96 -6.66 -5.29
CA GLY A 87 0.34 -5.35 -5.23
C GLY A 87 0.49 -4.70 -3.85
N GLY A 88 0.22 -5.45 -2.79
CA GLY A 88 0.38 -5.01 -1.41
C GLY A 88 1.83 -4.65 -1.06
N LEU A 89 2.82 -5.45 -1.50
CA LEU A 89 4.23 -5.13 -1.36
C LEU A 89 4.59 -3.82 -2.07
N ALA A 90 4.10 -3.61 -3.29
CA ALA A 90 4.33 -2.38 -4.03
C ALA A 90 3.72 -1.17 -3.32
N ALA A 91 2.50 -1.28 -2.79
CA ALA A 91 1.85 -0.20 -2.06
C ALA A 91 2.54 0.10 -0.72
N ALA A 92 2.98 -0.92 0.02
CA ALA A 92 3.72 -0.72 1.27
C ALA A 92 5.08 -0.04 1.02
N ALA A 93 5.81 -0.48 0.00
CA ALA A 93 7.05 0.18 -0.43
C ALA A 93 6.81 1.62 -0.91
N TRP A 94 5.71 1.85 -1.63
CA TRP A 94 5.29 3.19 -2.03
C TRP A 94 5.05 4.07 -0.82
N LEU A 95 4.31 3.61 0.19
CA LEU A 95 4.08 4.38 1.41
C LEU A 95 5.38 4.70 2.15
N LEU A 96 6.34 3.77 2.18
CA LEU A 96 7.69 3.99 2.73
C LEU A 96 8.57 4.94 1.89
N GLY A 97 8.24 5.16 0.62
CA GLY A 97 9.07 5.94 -0.30
C GLY A 97 10.22 5.15 -0.95
N ASP A 98 10.24 3.82 -0.82
CA ASP A 98 11.24 2.96 -1.47
C ASP A 98 10.88 2.71 -2.95
N VAL A 99 11.26 3.65 -3.81
CA VAL A 99 10.98 3.61 -5.26
C VAL A 99 11.59 2.37 -5.93
N ASN A 100 12.74 1.89 -5.44
CA ASN A 100 13.41 0.72 -6.02
C ASN A 100 12.61 -0.56 -5.73
N GLN A 101 12.12 -0.71 -4.51
CA GLN A 101 11.25 -1.83 -4.15
C GLN A 101 9.90 -1.75 -4.86
N VAL A 102 9.33 -0.55 -5.05
CA VAL A 102 8.12 -0.35 -5.88
C VAL A 102 8.34 -0.88 -7.29
N ARG A 103 9.44 -0.50 -7.95
CA ARG A 103 9.75 -0.95 -9.31
C ARG A 103 9.86 -2.47 -9.41
N ARG A 104 10.58 -3.10 -8.47
CA ARG A 104 10.72 -4.57 -8.42
C ARG A 104 9.38 -5.27 -8.19
N ALA A 105 8.59 -4.77 -7.24
CA ALA A 105 7.30 -5.36 -6.90
C ALA A 105 6.29 -5.23 -8.05
N LEU A 106 6.24 -4.08 -8.72
CA LEU A 106 5.37 -3.86 -9.88
C LEU A 106 5.78 -4.71 -11.09
N ALA A 107 7.08 -4.83 -11.38
CA ALA A 107 7.54 -5.73 -12.44
C ALA A 107 7.15 -7.19 -12.15
N ALA A 108 7.29 -7.63 -10.90
CA ALA A 108 6.84 -8.95 -10.47
C ALA A 108 5.31 -9.11 -10.61
N TYR A 109 4.54 -8.09 -10.21
CA TYR A 109 3.08 -8.08 -10.36
C TYR A 109 2.67 -8.18 -11.84
N ASP A 110 3.27 -7.40 -12.73
CA ASP A 110 2.90 -7.37 -14.15
C ASP A 110 3.14 -8.72 -14.84
N SER A 111 4.23 -9.43 -14.47
CA SER A 111 4.48 -10.79 -14.97
C SER A 111 3.48 -11.84 -14.50
N ARG A 112 2.69 -11.54 -13.45
CA ARG A 112 1.80 -12.50 -12.77
C ARG A 112 0.43 -11.91 -12.43
N ALA A 113 -0.01 -10.90 -13.18
CA ALA A 113 -1.23 -10.16 -12.88
C ALA A 113 -2.51 -11.01 -13.01
N SER A 114 -2.45 -12.11 -13.76
CA SER A 114 -3.55 -13.04 -13.97
C SER A 114 -3.60 -14.10 -12.85
N GLY A 115 -4.63 -14.05 -12.02
CA GLY A 115 -4.88 -15.06 -11.00
C GLY A 115 -5.88 -14.63 -9.94
N GLY A 116 -6.46 -15.63 -9.26
CA GLY A 116 -7.30 -15.44 -8.08
C GLY A 116 -8.75 -15.12 -8.35
N ASN A 117 -9.51 -14.99 -7.27
CA ASN A 117 -10.90 -14.54 -7.34
C ASN A 117 -11.00 -13.05 -7.66
N TYR A 118 -12.18 -12.62 -8.13
CA TYR A 118 -12.43 -11.24 -8.54
C TYR A 118 -11.98 -10.18 -7.50
N LEU A 119 -12.25 -10.42 -6.21
CA LEU A 119 -11.90 -9.46 -5.16
C LEU A 119 -10.39 -9.38 -4.93
N ALA A 120 -9.68 -10.52 -5.02
CA ALA A 120 -8.23 -10.57 -4.94
C ALA A 120 -7.57 -9.82 -6.10
N SER A 121 -8.05 -10.01 -7.32
CA SER A 121 -7.55 -9.27 -8.49
C SER A 121 -7.81 -7.76 -8.34
N GLN A 122 -9.01 -7.36 -7.88
CA GLN A 122 -9.33 -5.94 -7.68
C GLN A 122 -8.52 -5.29 -6.56
N LEU A 123 -8.24 -6.02 -5.49
CA LEU A 123 -7.37 -5.56 -4.42
C LEU A 123 -5.93 -5.33 -4.92
N ALA A 124 -5.42 -6.29 -5.69
CA ALA A 124 -4.11 -6.20 -6.30
C ALA A 124 -4.00 -5.00 -7.26
N GLU A 125 -5.00 -4.81 -8.12
CA GLU A 125 -5.10 -3.69 -9.05
C GLU A 125 -5.18 -2.33 -8.34
N SER A 126 -5.91 -2.26 -7.22
CA SER A 126 -6.01 -1.04 -6.42
C SER A 126 -4.65 -0.65 -5.84
N TYR A 127 -3.93 -1.61 -5.24
CA TYR A 127 -2.62 -1.35 -4.65
C TYR A 127 -1.54 -1.07 -5.70
N SER A 128 -1.51 -1.83 -6.79
CA SER A 128 -0.54 -1.62 -7.87
C SER A 128 -0.79 -0.28 -8.57
N SER A 129 -2.04 0.13 -8.78
CA SER A 129 -2.40 1.45 -9.31
C SER A 129 -1.90 2.58 -8.41
N ALA A 130 -2.04 2.45 -7.08
CA ALA A 130 -1.50 3.43 -6.15
C ALA A 130 0.04 3.49 -6.20
N ALA A 131 0.70 2.34 -6.20
CA ALA A 131 2.16 2.27 -6.24
C ALA A 131 2.73 2.79 -7.58
N ARG A 132 2.01 2.63 -8.69
CA ARG A 132 2.41 3.18 -10.00
C ARG A 132 2.53 4.71 -9.99
N SER A 133 1.98 5.41 -9.01
CA SER A 133 2.05 6.88 -8.93
C SER A 133 3.47 7.42 -8.99
N VAL A 134 4.45 6.70 -8.46
CA VAL A 134 5.87 7.12 -8.48
C VAL A 134 6.59 6.83 -9.80
N LEU A 135 5.97 6.06 -10.70
CA LEU A 135 6.55 5.69 -11.99
C LEU A 135 5.87 6.40 -13.17
N ILE A 136 4.54 6.51 -13.15
CA ILE A 136 3.74 7.05 -14.26
C ILE A 136 3.00 8.36 -13.90
N GLY A 137 3.21 8.87 -12.69
CA GLY A 137 2.64 10.11 -12.20
C GLY A 137 1.42 9.94 -11.30
N ALA A 138 1.30 10.88 -10.35
CA ALA A 138 0.24 10.91 -9.35
C ALA A 138 -1.16 11.09 -9.97
N GLU A 139 -1.30 11.99 -10.95
CA GLU A 139 -2.59 12.32 -11.56
C GLU A 139 -3.20 11.12 -12.30
N HIS A 140 -2.39 10.39 -13.07
CA HIS A 140 -2.84 9.18 -13.77
C HIS A 140 -3.36 8.13 -12.78
N SER A 141 -2.59 7.90 -11.71
CA SER A 141 -2.93 6.93 -10.67
C SER A 141 -4.17 7.36 -9.90
N HIS A 142 -4.31 8.65 -9.61
CA HIS A 142 -5.50 9.24 -8.97
C HIS A 142 -6.77 8.99 -9.81
N ARG A 143 -6.76 9.31 -11.10
CA ARG A 143 -7.90 9.06 -12.01
C ARG A 143 -8.26 7.58 -12.09
N LYS A 144 -7.27 6.70 -12.21
CA LYS A 144 -7.47 5.25 -12.23
C LYS A 144 -8.13 4.75 -10.94
N LEU A 145 -7.67 5.21 -9.78
CA LEU A 145 -8.25 4.84 -8.48
C LEU A 145 -9.70 5.32 -8.32
N LEU A 146 -10.04 6.52 -8.80
CA LEU A 146 -11.42 7.00 -8.82
C LEU A 146 -12.33 6.13 -9.71
N GLN A 147 -11.83 5.70 -10.87
CA GLN A 147 -12.55 4.77 -11.75
C GLN A 147 -12.80 3.41 -11.08
N LEU A 148 -11.78 2.88 -10.37
CA LEU A 148 -11.90 1.64 -9.61
C LEU A 148 -12.90 1.79 -8.46
N ALA A 149 -12.90 2.92 -7.74
CA ALA A 149 -13.88 3.23 -6.72
C ALA A 149 -15.32 3.24 -7.28
N GLY A 150 -15.55 3.95 -8.38
CA GLY A 150 -16.86 3.99 -9.04
C GLY A 150 -17.33 2.61 -9.53
N SER A 151 -16.40 1.78 -10.02
CA SER A 151 -16.70 0.41 -10.42
C SER A 151 -17.05 -0.49 -9.23
N ALA A 152 -16.35 -0.34 -8.11
CA ALA A 152 -16.64 -1.07 -6.87
C ALA A 152 -17.99 -0.65 -6.27
N ALA A 153 -18.31 0.65 -6.29
CA ALA A 153 -19.59 1.19 -5.83
C ALA A 153 -20.78 0.61 -6.61
N LYS A 154 -20.70 0.58 -7.95
CA LYS A 154 -21.74 -0.01 -8.83
C LYS A 154 -22.00 -1.49 -8.54
N LYS A 155 -21.00 -2.22 -8.04
CA LYS A 155 -21.07 -3.64 -7.70
C LYS A 155 -21.38 -3.90 -6.22
N GLY A 156 -21.59 -2.86 -5.41
CA GLY A 156 -21.89 -2.99 -3.97
C GLY A 156 -20.69 -3.35 -3.09
N HIS A 157 -19.45 -3.22 -3.59
CA HIS A 157 -18.24 -3.56 -2.84
C HIS A 157 -17.72 -2.37 -2.03
N ARG A 158 -18.43 -2.01 -0.96
CA ARG A 158 -18.14 -0.80 -0.15
C ARG A 158 -16.71 -0.74 0.40
N ALA A 159 -16.15 -1.88 0.82
CA ALA A 159 -14.78 -1.94 1.35
C ALA A 159 -13.73 -1.59 0.29
N LEU A 160 -13.87 -2.11 -0.93
CA LEU A 160 -12.99 -1.80 -2.07
C LEU A 160 -13.19 -0.37 -2.56
N GLU A 161 -14.41 0.14 -2.54
CA GLU A 161 -14.69 1.55 -2.86
C GLU A 161 -13.94 2.48 -1.89
N MET A 162 -14.10 2.29 -0.58
CA MET A 162 -13.44 3.11 0.44
C MET A 162 -11.91 3.00 0.39
N LEU A 163 -11.38 1.80 0.12
CA LEU A 163 -9.95 1.61 -0.09
C LEU A 163 -9.45 2.45 -1.28
N ASN A 164 -10.12 2.37 -2.42
CA ASN A 164 -9.73 3.09 -3.63
C ASN A 164 -9.80 4.61 -3.45
N LEU A 165 -10.84 5.11 -2.78
CA LEU A 165 -10.94 6.54 -2.43
C LEU A 165 -9.80 6.97 -1.48
N GLY A 166 -9.49 6.15 -0.46
CA GLY A 166 -8.39 6.41 0.46
C GLY A 166 -7.01 6.42 -0.22
N LEU A 167 -6.79 5.52 -1.17
CA LEU A 167 -5.58 5.49 -2.00
C LEU A 167 -5.52 6.72 -2.94
N ALA A 168 -6.65 7.10 -3.55
CA ALA A 168 -6.73 8.27 -4.43
C ALA A 168 -6.40 9.58 -3.70
N ALA A 169 -6.87 9.74 -2.46
CA ALA A 169 -6.54 10.90 -1.64
C ALA A 169 -5.03 11.00 -1.33
N ARG A 170 -4.36 9.85 -1.16
CA ARG A 170 -2.92 9.78 -0.87
C ARG A 170 -2.05 9.98 -2.11
N THR A 171 -2.52 9.58 -3.29
CA THR A 171 -1.81 9.86 -4.54
C THR A 171 -1.92 11.33 -4.93
N GLY A 172 -3.10 11.95 -4.78
CA GLY A 172 -3.31 13.38 -5.06
C GLY A 172 -2.42 14.30 -4.21
N THR A 173 -2.36 14.06 -2.89
CA THR A 173 -1.53 14.87 -1.97
C THR A 173 -0.01 14.71 -2.17
N ARG A 174 0.45 13.62 -2.78
CA ARG A 174 1.87 13.40 -3.11
C ARG A 174 2.27 14.03 -4.45
N GLY A 175 1.34 14.18 -5.39
CA GLY A 175 1.59 14.88 -6.66
C GLY A 175 1.99 16.33 -6.44
N ASP A 176 1.32 17.02 -5.51
CA ASP A 176 1.62 18.42 -5.19
C ASP A 176 3.00 18.62 -4.55
N ARG A 177 3.55 17.60 -3.87
CA ARG A 177 4.89 17.69 -3.25
C ARG A 177 6.05 17.46 -4.23
N GLN A 178 5.79 16.92 -5.41
CA GLN A 178 6.84 16.67 -6.43
C GLN A 178 6.95 17.79 -7.48
N LEU A 179 6.00 18.73 -7.51
CA LEU A 179 6.06 19.92 -8.36
C LEU A 179 6.60 21.11 -7.56
N GLY A 180 7.94 21.16 -7.40
CA GLY A 180 8.69 22.38 -7.08
C GLY A 180 9.10 22.58 -5.61
N PRO A 181 10.21 23.31 -5.36
CA PRO A 181 10.56 23.85 -4.06
C PRO A 181 9.70 25.09 -3.81
N GLU A 182 8.39 24.92 -3.69
CA GLU A 182 7.52 26.02 -3.30
C GLU A 182 7.41 26.05 -1.78
N CYS A 183 7.90 27.15 -1.20
CA CYS A 183 7.70 27.50 0.19
C CYS A 183 6.23 27.28 0.58
N PRO A 184 5.95 26.54 1.67
CA PRO A 184 4.59 26.39 2.16
C PRO A 184 3.99 27.76 2.47
N SER A 185 2.82 28.04 1.88
CA SER A 185 1.99 29.24 2.11
C SER A 185 1.48 29.39 3.56
N TRP A 186 1.88 28.48 4.46
CA TRP A 186 1.64 28.56 5.91
C TRP A 186 2.78 29.23 6.69
N CYS A 187 3.83 29.72 6.02
CA CYS A 187 4.78 30.66 6.64
C CYS A 187 4.11 32.02 6.88
N GLY A 188 3.20 32.07 7.85
CA GLY A 188 2.68 33.31 8.40
C GLY A 188 3.81 34.10 9.04
N VAL A 189 4.26 35.16 8.36
CA VAL A 189 4.76 36.48 8.83
C VAL A 189 5.75 36.55 10.03
N SER A 190 6.18 35.45 10.64
CA SER A 190 6.83 35.45 11.96
C SER A 190 7.92 34.40 12.12
N SER A 191 8.61 34.01 11.03
CA SER A 191 9.74 33.08 11.12
C SER A 191 11.08 33.82 10.98
N PRO A 192 11.99 33.79 11.98
CA PRO A 192 13.23 34.57 12.01
C PRO A 192 14.26 34.18 10.93
N ALA A 193 14.06 33.03 10.26
CA ALA A 193 14.91 32.56 9.16
C ALA A 193 14.81 33.46 7.90
N CYS A 194 13.65 34.08 7.65
CA CYS A 194 13.44 34.93 6.47
C CYS A 194 14.00 36.35 6.63
N ARG A 195 14.46 36.73 7.83
CA ARG A 195 14.91 38.09 8.15
C ARG A 195 16.43 38.30 7.94
N ARG A 196 17.20 37.23 7.69
CA ARG A 196 18.66 37.34 7.47
C ARG A 196 19.02 37.76 6.04
N ASP A 197 18.29 37.32 5.02
CA ASP A 197 18.68 37.61 3.63
C ASP A 197 18.43 39.05 3.20
N ARG A 198 17.43 39.75 3.76
CA ARG A 198 17.18 41.17 3.40
C ARG A 198 18.20 42.17 3.94
N LYS A 199 19.09 41.79 4.86
CA LYS A 199 20.13 42.70 5.37
C LYS A 199 21.43 42.64 4.57
N GLN A 200 21.64 41.61 3.75
CA GLN A 200 22.87 41.46 2.98
C GLN A 200 22.81 42.21 1.64
N ASP A 201 21.62 42.32 1.03
CA ASP A 201 21.44 43.02 -0.25
C ASP A 201 21.39 44.55 -0.15
N ARG A 202 21.18 45.12 1.05
CA ARG A 202 21.23 46.59 1.24
C ARG A 202 22.63 47.15 1.52
N LYS A 203 23.67 46.30 1.59
CA LYS A 203 25.04 46.74 1.85
C LYS A 203 25.85 47.09 0.59
N TRP A 204 25.30 46.88 -0.60
CA TRP A 204 25.99 47.15 -1.87
C TRP A 204 25.54 48.43 -2.60
N GLU A 205 24.55 49.17 -2.09
CA GLU A 205 24.06 50.41 -2.74
C GLU A 205 24.46 51.72 -2.04
N LEU A 206 25.34 51.69 -1.03
CA LEU A 206 25.90 52.90 -0.41
C LEU A 206 27.41 52.78 -0.30
N GLY A 207 28.07 53.01 -1.43
CA GLY A 207 29.52 53.06 -1.56
C GLY A 207 29.91 53.86 -2.81
N LYS A 208 29.47 55.12 -2.87
CA LYS A 208 30.14 56.21 -3.58
C LYS A 208 30.67 57.17 -2.53
#